data_AF-A0A0D8CNF5-F1
#
_entry.id   AF-A0A0D8CNF5-F1
#
_cell.length_a   1.000
_cell.length_b   1.000
_cell.length_c   1.000
_cell.angle_alpha   90.00
_cell.angle_beta   90.00
_cell.angle_gamma   90.00
#
_symmetry.space_group_name_H-M   'P 1'
#
loop_
_entity.id
_entity.type
_entity.pdbx_description
1 polymer ?
#
loop_
_entity_poly.entity_id
_entity_poly.type
_entity_poly.pdbx_seq_one_letter_code
_entity_poly.pdbx_strand_id
1 'polypeptide(L)' 'MKSIMTLAIAAQLTLGLVILPEHTNAQPRLVDQTVEHGGGCRKSSPPGQCCHMDRKAGTVHCH' A
#
# COMPACT_ATOMS: atom_id res chain seq x y z
N MET A 1 31.73 -22.64 -46.29
CA MET A 1 31.57 -21.25 -46.77
C MET A 1 30.14 -20.84 -47.16
N LYS A 2 29.10 -21.58 -46.74
CA LYS A 2 27.69 -21.12 -46.76
C LYS A 2 27.09 -20.98 -45.35
N SER A 3 27.67 -21.69 -44.37
CA SER A 3 27.18 -21.77 -43.00
C SER A 3 27.57 -20.57 -42.11
N ILE A 4 28.30 -19.59 -42.65
CA ILE A 4 28.79 -18.41 -41.90
C ILE A 4 27.87 -17.19 -42.09
N MET A 5 26.97 -17.20 -43.09
CA MET A 5 26.02 -16.11 -43.36
C MET A 5 24.63 -16.31 -42.73
N THR A 6 24.36 -17.44 -42.07
CA THR A 6 23.07 -17.68 -41.41
C THR A 6 23.06 -17.31 -39.92
N LEU A 7 24.20 -16.94 -39.35
CA LEU A 7 24.35 -16.65 -37.92
C LEU A 7 24.24 -15.15 -37.55
N ALA A 8 23.69 -14.32 -38.43
CA ALA A 8 23.54 -12.88 -38.20
C ALA A 8 22.09 -12.41 -37.92
N ILE A 9 21.09 -13.29 -38.04
CA ILE A 9 19.67 -12.89 -37.93
C ILE A 9 19.00 -13.40 -36.64
N ALA A 10 19.59 -14.36 -35.94
CA ALA A 10 19.03 -14.89 -34.69
C ALA A 10 19.40 -14.08 -33.42
N ALA A 11 19.98 -12.89 -33.59
CA ALA A 11 20.34 -11.98 -32.50
C ALA A 11 19.31 -10.85 -32.29
N GLN A 12 18.16 -10.91 -32.97
CA GLN A 12 17.04 -10.05 -32.65
C GLN A 12 16.35 -10.58 -31.38
N LEU A 13 17.02 -10.29 -30.26
CA LEU A 13 16.43 -10.11 -28.94
C LEU A 13 15.12 -9.34 -29.10
N THR A 14 14.01 -10.06 -29.21
CA THR A 14 12.67 -9.54 -28.98
C THR A 14 12.55 -9.28 -27.48
N LEU A 15 13.10 -8.13 -27.10
CA LEU A 15 12.99 -7.49 -25.80
C LEU A 15 11.53 -7.06 -25.60
N GLY A 16 10.65 -8.04 -25.41
CA GLY A 16 9.25 -7.83 -25.03
C GLY A 16 9.17 -7.54 -23.55
N LEU A 17 9.51 -6.32 -23.15
CA LEU A 17 9.26 -5.81 -21.82
C LEU A 17 7.74 -5.68 -21.63
N VAL A 18 7.09 -6.73 -21.13
CA VAL A 18 5.70 -6.65 -20.70
C VAL A 18 5.70 -6.00 -19.31
N ILE A 19 5.56 -4.68 -19.26
CA ILE A 19 5.20 -4.01 -18.01
C ILE A 19 3.68 -4.18 -17.87
N LEU A 20 3.25 -5.12 -17.03
CA LEU A 20 1.89 -5.06 -16.50
C LEU A 20 1.86 -3.94 -15.45
N PRO A 21 0.90 -2.99 -15.52
CA PRO A 21 0.65 -2.10 -14.40
C PRO A 21 0.14 -2.95 -13.23
N GLU A 22 0.81 -2.87 -12.08
CA GLU A 22 0.29 -3.42 -10.83
C GLU A 22 -1.07 -2.81 -10.55
N HIS A 23 -2.06 -3.68 -10.32
CA HIS A 23 -3.35 -3.28 -9.79
C HIS A 23 -3.13 -2.77 -8.36
N THR A 24 -2.95 -1.47 -8.20
CA THR A 24 -3.17 -0.84 -6.90
C THR A 24 -4.64 -1.06 -6.57
N ASN A 25 -4.90 -2.09 -5.76
CA ASN A 25 -6.17 -2.28 -5.06
C ASN A 25 -6.31 -1.12 -4.06
N ALA A 26 -6.56 0.08 -4.58
CA ALA A 26 -7.19 1.15 -3.83
C ALA A 26 -8.64 0.72 -3.61
N GLN A 27 -8.82 -0.28 -2.74
CA GLN A 27 -10.11 -0.50 -2.12
C GLN A 27 -10.47 0.82 -1.45
N PRO A 28 -11.69 1.34 -1.64
CA PRO A 28 -12.19 2.40 -0.79
C PRO A 28 -12.14 1.81 0.62
N ARG A 29 -11.15 2.22 1.43
CA ARG A 29 -11.25 2.01 2.86
C ARG A 29 -12.50 2.79 3.23
N LEU A 30 -13.58 2.09 3.54
CA LEU A 30 -14.71 2.67 4.24
C LEU A 30 -14.05 3.33 5.45
N VAL A 31 -13.85 4.65 5.35
CA VAL A 31 -13.46 5.45 6.48
C VAL A 31 -14.67 5.28 7.35
N ASP A 32 -14.58 4.35 8.31
CA ASP A 32 -15.56 4.28 9.36
C ASP A 32 -15.58 5.71 9.87
N GLN A 33 -16.71 6.38 9.67
CA GLN A 33 -16.92 7.72 10.17
C GLN A 33 -17.13 7.61 11.68
N THR A 34 -16.22 6.87 12.35
CA THR A 34 -15.98 6.98 13.78
C THR A 34 -15.83 8.47 13.97
N VAL A 35 -16.79 9.05 14.67
CA VAL A 35 -16.80 10.47 14.96
C VAL A 35 -15.60 10.72 15.85
N GLU A 36 -14.45 10.98 15.23
CA GLU A 36 -13.22 11.33 15.90
C GLU A 36 -13.49 12.66 16.57
N HIS A 37 -13.75 12.60 17.88
CA HIS A 37 -13.74 13.78 18.72
C HIS A 37 -12.32 14.36 18.57
N GLY A 38 -12.21 15.52 17.91
CA GLY A 38 -10.99 16.03 17.25
C GLY A 38 -9.77 16.35 18.14
N GLY A 39 -9.24 15.35 18.84
CA GLY A 39 -8.06 15.46 19.72
C GLY A 39 -6.91 14.52 19.34
N GLY A 40 -7.13 13.59 18.41
CA GLY A 40 -6.13 12.59 17.99
C GLY A 40 -5.76 11.58 19.10
N CYS A 41 -4.96 10.58 18.71
CA CYS A 41 -4.52 9.53 19.63
C CYS A 41 -3.54 10.06 20.68
N ARG A 42 -3.59 9.50 21.90
CA ARG A 42 -2.55 9.71 22.90
C ARG A 42 -1.21 9.19 22.37
N LYS A 43 -0.13 9.90 22.66
CA LYS A 43 1.24 9.47 22.29
C LYS A 43 1.65 8.15 22.92
N SER A 44 1.07 7.82 24.07
CA SER A 44 1.31 6.57 24.80
C SER A 44 0.39 5.43 24.36
N SER A 45 -0.33 5.56 23.24
CA SER A 45 -1.21 4.49 22.77
C SER A 45 -0.36 3.26 22.36
N PRO A 46 -0.82 2.03 22.65
CA PRO A 46 -0.15 0.82 22.20
C PRO A 46 -0.07 0.75 20.67
N PRO A 47 0.89 0.00 20.10
CA PRO A 47 0.94 -0.24 18.66
C PRO A 47 -0.38 -0.81 18.14
N GLY A 48 -0.93 -0.19 17.10
CA GLY A 48 -2.19 -0.63 16.47
C GLY A 48 -3.48 -0.14 17.13
N GLN A 49 -3.40 0.49 18.32
CA GLN A 49 -4.56 1.04 19.01
C GLN A 49 -4.48 2.57 19.11
N CYS A 50 -5.62 3.25 19.04
CA CYS A 50 -5.76 4.68 19.31
C CYS A 50 -6.49 4.88 20.64
N CYS A 51 -5.76 5.25 21.69
CA CYS A 51 -6.35 5.53 23.00
C CYS A 51 -6.62 7.03 23.19
N HIS A 52 -7.75 7.37 23.79
CA HIS A 52 -8.09 8.75 24.13
C HIS A 52 -8.77 8.87 25.50
N MET A 53 -8.67 10.07 26.07
CA MET A 53 -9.27 10.38 27.37
C MET A 53 -10.64 11.03 27.13
N ASP A 54 -11.69 10.35 27.58
CA ASP A 54 -13.00 10.97 27.72
C ASP A 54 -12.95 11.88 28.95
N ARG A 55 -12.88 13.20 28.73
CA ARG A 55 -12.85 14.18 29.82
C ARG A 55 -14.15 14.26 30.60
N LYS A 56 -15.28 13.86 30.00
CA LYS A 56 -16.58 13.88 30.64
C LYS A 56 -16.75 12.67 31.55
N ALA A 57 -16.34 11.50 31.10
CA ALA A 57 -16.37 10.28 31.92
C ALA A 57 -15.15 10.13 32.84
N GLY A 58 -14.05 10.84 32.56
CA GLY A 58 -12.79 10.71 33.30
C GLY A 58 -12.08 9.38 33.05
N THR A 59 -12.37 8.71 31.94
CA THR A 59 -11.84 7.38 31.61
C THR A 59 -11.08 7.39 30.29
N VAL A 60 -10.10 6.49 30.19
CA VAL A 60 -9.39 6.22 28.94
C VAL A 60 -10.08 5.06 28.24
N HIS A 61 -10.31 5.21 26.94
CA HIS A 61 -10.73 4.11 26.10
C HIS A 61 -9.90 4.06 24.82
N CYS A 62 -9.76 2.87 24.25
CA CYS A 62 -8.94 2.60 23.08
C CYS A 62 -9.77 1.99 21.97
N HIS A 63 -9.44 2.36 20.74
CA HIS A 63 -9.96 1.80 19.50
C HIS A 63 -8.87 1.00 18.81
#